data_AF-A0A662DPQ4-F1
#
_entry.id   AF-A0A662DPQ4-F1
#
_cell.length_a   1.000
_cell.length_b   1.000
_cell.length_c   1.000
_cell.angle_alpha   90.00
_cell.angle_beta   90.00
_cell.angle_gamma   90.00
#
_symmetry.space_group_name_H-M   'P 1'
#
loop_
_entity.id
_entity.type
_entity.pdbx_description
1 polymer ?
#
loop_
_entity_poly.entity_id
_entity_poly.type
_entity_poly.pdbx_seq_one_letter_code
_entity_poly.pdbx_strand_id
1 'polypeptide(L)'
;MTTTTHQRVPDISILTWTVGIASVWLIAAVIRTDTTMHLGPLLLPLVPAVLGRDTDHPLMLTLVGVATGAAVITILYLTGNLNGPALSPFSGALTESVALLTAGGIAGLGITALRRSH
;
A
#
# COMPACT_ATOMS: atom_id res chain seq x y z
N MET A 1 33.58 0.60 28.98
CA MET A 1 32.22 0.08 29.18
C MET A 1 31.27 1.04 28.47
N THR A 2 31.02 0.82 27.18
CA THR A 2 30.21 1.70 26.33
C THR A 2 28.80 1.14 26.30
N THR A 3 27.89 1.79 27.02
CA THR A 3 26.45 1.54 26.92
C THR A 3 25.99 1.95 25.53
N THR A 4 25.78 0.98 24.65
CA THR A 4 25.03 1.17 23.41
C THR A 4 23.58 1.47 23.79
N THR A 5 23.23 2.76 23.81
CA THR A 5 21.85 3.23 23.79
C THR A 5 21.24 2.76 22.48
N HIS A 6 20.65 1.57 22.48
CA HIS A 6 19.68 1.19 21.46
C HIS A 6 18.52 2.18 21.58
N GLN A 7 18.53 3.21 20.74
CA GLN A 7 17.32 3.97 20.44
C GLN A 7 16.27 2.94 20.03
N ARG A 8 15.30 2.66 20.91
CA ARG A 8 14.03 2.06 20.50
C ARG A 8 13.42 3.08 19.55
N VAL A 9 13.63 2.88 18.25
CA VAL A 9 12.70 3.41 17.26
C VAL A 9 11.33 2.93 17.74
N PRO A 10 10.37 3.82 18.02
CA PRO A 10 9.06 3.38 18.48
C PRO A 10 8.54 2.36 17.47
N ASP A 11 8.16 1.18 17.95
CA ASP A 11 7.52 0.13 17.16
C ASP A 11 6.16 0.67 16.66
N ILE A 12 6.22 1.54 15.66
CA ILE A 12 5.03 1.95 14.91
C ILE A 12 4.57 0.68 14.22
N SER A 13 3.47 0.12 14.70
CA SER A 13 2.88 -1.10 14.15
C SER A 13 2.77 -0.96 12.64
N ILE A 14 3.19 -1.99 11.90
CA ILE A 14 3.12 -2.01 10.43
C ILE A 14 1.69 -1.75 9.94
N LEU A 15 0.69 -2.14 10.74
CA LEU A 15 -0.70 -1.81 10.50
C LEU A 15 -0.98 -0.31 10.56
N THR A 16 -0.34 0.42 11.48
CA THR A 16 -0.43 1.90 11.55
C THR A 16 0.12 2.54 10.27
N TRP A 17 1.20 1.99 9.69
CA TRP A 17 1.70 2.45 8.39
C TRP A 17 0.70 2.18 7.26
N THR A 18 0.13 0.98 7.19
CA THR A 18 -0.89 0.64 6.19
C THR A 18 -2.11 1.56 6.29
N VAL A 19 -2.62 1.79 7.51
CA VAL A 19 -3.74 2.71 7.77
C VAL A 19 -3.36 4.15 7.44
N GLY A 20 -2.14 4.58 7.76
CA GLY A 20 -1.64 5.92 7.45
C GLY A 20 -1.60 6.18 5.94
N ILE A 21 -1.04 5.24 5.16
CA ILE A 21 -1.01 5.32 3.70
C ILE A 21 -2.43 5.34 3.12
N ALA A 22 -3.30 4.46 3.60
CA ALA A 22 -4.69 4.41 3.17
C ALA A 22 -5.40 5.75 3.43
N SER A 23 -5.22 6.31 4.62
CA SER A 23 -5.83 7.58 5.02
C SER A 23 -5.32 8.74 4.19
N VAL A 24 -4.01 8.86 4.00
CA VAL A 24 -3.41 9.91 3.16
C VAL A 24 -3.91 9.82 1.73
N TRP A 25 -3.95 8.61 1.16
CA TRP A 25 -4.46 8.40 -0.18
C TRP A 25 -5.94 8.77 -0.30
N LEU A 26 -6.77 8.33 0.65
CA LEU A 26 -8.20 8.60 0.64
C LEU A 26 -8.49 10.10 0.80
N ILE A 27 -7.82 10.77 1.75
CA ILE A 27 -7.95 12.22 1.98
C ILE A 27 -7.54 12.99 0.74
N ALA A 28 -6.36 12.72 0.18
CA ALA A 28 -5.92 13.50 -0.95
C ALA A 28 -6.74 13.19 -2.22
N ALA A 29 -7.35 11.99 -2.35
CA ALA A 29 -8.19 11.65 -3.50
C ALA A 29 -9.53 12.41 -3.44
N VAL A 30 -10.04 12.65 -2.24
CA VAL A 30 -11.20 13.51 -1.99
C VAL A 30 -10.87 14.99 -2.24
N ILE A 31 -9.68 15.45 -1.86
CA ILE A 31 -9.28 16.87 -2.03
C ILE A 31 -8.89 17.20 -3.48
N ARG A 32 -8.25 16.27 -4.19
CA ARG A 32 -7.74 16.49 -5.54
C ARG A 32 -8.32 15.48 -6.53
N THR A 33 -9.57 15.73 -6.92
CA THR A 33 -10.27 14.94 -7.93
C THR A 33 -9.61 15.01 -9.31
N ASP A 34 -8.87 16.08 -9.59
CA ASP A 34 -8.23 16.34 -10.89
C ASP A 34 -6.80 15.80 -11.00
N THR A 35 -6.23 15.29 -9.90
CA THR A 35 -4.92 14.63 -9.92
C THR A 35 -5.07 13.20 -9.49
N THR A 36 -4.71 12.31 -10.39
CA THR A 36 -4.70 10.89 -10.12
C THR A 36 -3.56 10.53 -9.17
N MET A 37 -3.93 10.05 -8.00
CA MET A 37 -2.97 9.50 -7.05
C MET A 37 -2.68 8.04 -7.36
N HIS A 38 -1.96 7.87 -8.46
CA HIS A 38 -1.60 6.60 -9.08
C HIS A 38 -0.82 5.66 -8.14
N LEU A 39 -0.03 6.20 -7.23
CA LEU A 39 0.87 5.39 -6.40
C LEU A 39 0.21 4.78 -5.15
N GLY A 40 -0.95 5.31 -4.72
CA GLY A 40 -1.67 4.81 -3.53
C GLY A 40 -1.94 3.29 -3.56
N PRO A 41 -2.57 2.75 -4.63
CA PRO A 41 -2.81 1.32 -4.78
C PRO A 41 -1.54 0.47 -4.74
N LEU A 42 -0.42 0.98 -5.26
CA LEU A 42 0.86 0.28 -5.29
C LEU A 42 1.50 0.22 -3.89
N LEU A 43 1.46 1.32 -3.15
CA LEU A 43 2.14 1.45 -1.86
C LEU A 43 1.50 0.59 -0.76
N LEU A 44 0.18 0.42 -0.80
CA LEU A 44 -0.55 -0.31 0.23
C LEU A 44 -0.14 -1.76 0.44
N PRO A 45 0.10 -2.59 -0.59
CA PRO A 45 0.69 -3.92 -0.43
C PRO A 45 2.21 -3.89 -0.25
N LEU A 46 2.91 -2.91 -0.83
CA LEU A 46 4.37 -2.92 -0.93
C LEU A 46 5.07 -2.47 0.36
N VAL A 47 4.59 -1.39 0.99
CA VAL A 47 5.16 -0.87 2.24
C VAL A 47 5.07 -1.87 3.39
N PRO A 48 3.91 -2.48 3.72
CA PRO A 48 3.85 -3.49 4.77
C PRO A 48 4.64 -4.75 4.42
N ALA A 49 4.78 -5.11 3.14
CA ALA A 49 5.66 -6.20 2.72
C ALA A 49 7.14 -5.90 2.99
N VAL A 50 7.60 -4.68 2.72
CA VAL A 50 8.99 -4.25 2.98
C VAL A 50 9.26 -4.12 4.48
N LEU A 51 8.41 -3.39 5.20
CA LEU A 51 8.57 -3.17 6.65
C LEU A 51 8.34 -4.44 7.46
N GLY A 52 7.42 -5.28 7.01
CA GLY A 52 7.04 -6.51 7.67
C GLY A 52 7.80 -7.74 7.23
N ARG A 53 8.75 -7.62 6.30
CA ARG A 53 9.50 -8.75 5.74
C ARG A 53 10.14 -9.61 6.84
N ASP A 54 10.56 -8.96 7.93
CA ASP A 54 11.31 -9.62 8.99
C ASP A 54 10.45 -10.23 10.12
N THR A 55 9.12 -10.06 10.04
CA THR A 55 8.16 -10.57 11.02
C THR A 55 7.87 -12.07 10.84
N ASP A 56 7.09 -12.64 11.77
CA ASP A 56 6.64 -14.05 11.73
C ASP A 56 5.61 -14.31 10.61
N HIS A 57 4.90 -13.27 10.17
CA HIS A 57 3.79 -13.38 9.22
C HIS A 57 3.85 -12.35 8.06
N PRO A 58 4.96 -12.31 7.28
CA PRO A 58 5.16 -11.30 6.24
C PRO A 58 4.12 -11.38 5.10
N LEU A 59 3.63 -12.59 4.82
CA LEU A 59 2.60 -12.83 3.81
C LEU A 59 1.27 -12.21 4.23
N MET A 60 0.90 -12.35 5.52
CA MET A 60 -0.32 -11.77 6.06
C MET A 60 -0.30 -10.24 5.92
N LEU A 61 0.84 -9.60 6.16
CA LEU A 61 0.98 -8.15 6.06
C LEU A 61 0.80 -7.65 4.62
N THR A 62 1.33 -8.40 3.65
CA THR A 62 1.10 -8.11 2.22
C THR A 62 -0.37 -8.24 1.87
N LEU A 63 -1.05 -9.30 2.31
CA LEU A 63 -2.48 -9.52 2.07
C LEU A 63 -3.36 -8.45 2.72
N VAL A 64 -3.02 -8.00 3.93
CA VAL A 64 -3.69 -6.88 4.59
C VAL A 64 -3.53 -5.60 3.77
N GLY A 65 -2.35 -5.34 3.23
CA GLY A 65 -2.11 -4.24 2.31
C GLY A 65 -2.95 -4.31 1.04
N VAL A 66 -3.03 -5.49 0.40
CA VAL A 66 -3.90 -5.71 -0.77
C VAL A 66 -5.37 -5.49 -0.43
N ALA A 67 -5.85 -6.07 0.67
CA ALA A 67 -7.24 -5.95 1.11
C ALA A 67 -7.60 -4.48 1.43
N THR A 68 -6.71 -3.76 2.11
CA THR A 68 -6.87 -2.33 2.40
C THR A 68 -6.90 -1.51 1.11
N GLY A 69 -6.02 -1.81 0.16
CA GLY A 69 -6.02 -1.16 -1.15
C GLY A 69 -7.31 -1.37 -1.93
N ALA A 70 -7.80 -2.61 -1.97
CA ALA A 70 -9.09 -2.92 -2.59
C ALA A 70 -10.23 -2.14 -1.93
N ALA A 71 -10.28 -2.09 -0.60
CA ALA A 71 -11.29 -1.33 0.14
C ALA A 71 -11.26 0.17 -0.19
N VAL A 72 -10.07 0.79 -0.25
CA VAL A 72 -9.94 2.21 -0.63
C VAL A 72 -10.41 2.44 -2.07
N ILE A 73 -10.02 1.57 -3.03
CA ILE A 73 -10.50 1.65 -4.42
C ILE A 73 -12.03 1.59 -4.47
N THR A 74 -12.63 0.64 -3.75
CA THR A 74 -14.10 0.50 -3.69
C THR A 74 -14.75 1.76 -3.12
N ILE A 75 -14.23 2.33 -2.03
CA ILE A 75 -14.77 3.56 -1.44
C ILE A 75 -14.67 4.74 -2.43
N LEU A 76 -13.52 4.91 -3.08
CA LEU A 76 -13.32 6.00 -4.04
C LEU A 76 -14.19 5.82 -5.28
N TYR A 77 -14.40 4.59 -5.75
CA TYR A 77 -15.27 4.27 -6.87
C TYR A 77 -16.74 4.60 -6.52
N LEU A 78 -17.22 4.14 -5.37
CA LEU A 78 -18.60 4.37 -4.92
C LEU A 78 -18.88 5.84 -4.62
N THR A 79 -17.88 6.61 -4.17
CA THR A 79 -18.04 8.03 -3.87
C THR A 79 -17.80 8.94 -5.08
N GLY A 80 -17.44 8.38 -6.24
CA GLY A 80 -17.13 9.15 -7.45
C GLY A 80 -15.80 9.90 -7.38
N ASN A 81 -14.97 9.65 -6.37
CA ASN A 81 -13.64 10.22 -6.21
C ASN A 81 -12.54 9.43 -6.96
N LEU A 82 -12.94 8.43 -7.76
CA LEU A 82 -12.07 7.64 -8.63
C LEU A 82 -12.32 7.94 -10.13
N ASN A 83 -12.54 9.21 -10.47
CA ASN A 83 -12.89 9.65 -11.83
C ASN A 83 -11.82 10.54 -12.49
N GLY A 84 -10.62 10.61 -11.91
CA GLY A 84 -9.50 11.37 -12.44
C GLY A 84 -8.89 10.78 -13.74
N PRO A 85 -7.97 11.52 -14.39
CA PRO A 85 -7.32 11.10 -15.64
C PRO A 85 -6.36 9.92 -15.43
N ALA A 86 -6.60 8.78 -16.08
CA ALA A 86 -5.70 7.63 -15.98
C ALA A 86 -4.37 7.83 -16.75
N LEU A 87 -3.29 7.21 -16.29
CA LEU A 87 -2.07 7.12 -17.11
C LEU A 87 -2.31 6.22 -18.32
N SER A 88 -1.79 6.62 -19.48
CA SER A 88 -1.66 5.70 -20.61
C SER A 88 -0.76 4.52 -20.20
N PRO A 89 -1.13 3.26 -20.49
CA PRO A 89 -2.15 2.81 -21.44
C PRO A 89 -3.51 2.43 -20.82
N PHE A 90 -3.81 2.84 -19.59
CA PHE A 90 -5.03 2.42 -18.91
C PHE A 90 -6.27 3.14 -19.45
N SER A 91 -7.37 2.41 -19.58
CA SER A 91 -8.65 2.93 -20.07
C SER A 91 -9.39 3.84 -19.07
N GLY A 92 -8.97 3.85 -17.81
CA GLY A 92 -9.60 4.64 -16.74
C GLY A 92 -8.95 4.42 -15.38
N ALA A 93 -9.23 5.33 -14.43
CA ALA A 93 -8.58 5.34 -13.12
C ALA A 93 -8.86 4.08 -12.30
N LEU A 94 -10.03 3.44 -12.48
CA LEU A 94 -10.34 2.15 -11.87
C LEU A 94 -9.41 1.04 -12.37
N THR A 95 -9.32 0.87 -13.69
CA THR A 95 -8.48 -0.15 -14.32
C THR A 95 -7.01 0.03 -13.92
N GLU A 96 -6.54 1.28 -13.93
CA GLU A 96 -5.20 1.63 -13.45
C GLU A 96 -5.00 1.26 -11.97
N SER A 97 -5.92 1.66 -11.09
CA SER A 97 -5.79 1.39 -9.66
C SER A 97 -5.76 -0.09 -9.35
N VAL A 98 -6.60 -0.89 -10.02
CA VAL A 98 -6.59 -2.36 -9.89
C VAL A 98 -5.29 -2.96 -10.42
N ALA A 99 -4.79 -2.47 -11.56
CA ALA A 99 -3.52 -2.94 -12.12
C ALA A 99 -2.34 -2.64 -11.19
N LEU A 100 -2.28 -1.44 -10.61
CA LEU A 100 -1.23 -1.02 -9.69
C LEU A 100 -1.32 -1.74 -8.34
N LEU A 101 -2.53 -1.99 -7.82
CA LEU A 101 -2.73 -2.82 -6.65
C LEU A 101 -2.24 -4.26 -6.90
N THR A 102 -2.55 -4.80 -8.07
CA THR A 102 -2.11 -6.16 -8.47
C THR A 102 -0.59 -6.22 -8.59
N ALA A 103 0.03 -5.24 -9.26
CA ALA A 103 1.49 -5.15 -9.38
C ALA A 103 2.17 -5.03 -8.00
N GLY A 104 1.64 -4.19 -7.12
CA GLY A 104 2.14 -4.02 -5.76
C GLY A 104 1.97 -5.28 -4.92
N GLY A 105 0.84 -5.98 -5.07
CA GLY A 105 0.57 -7.27 -4.44
C GLY A 105 1.57 -8.35 -4.88
N ILE A 106 1.79 -8.49 -6.19
CA ILE A 106 2.78 -9.44 -6.74
C ILE A 106 4.18 -9.11 -6.23
N ALA A 107 4.57 -7.84 -6.27
CA ALA A 107 5.88 -7.41 -5.79
C ALA A 107 6.04 -7.67 -4.27
N GLY A 108 5.03 -7.36 -3.46
CA GLY A 108 5.04 -7.64 -2.02
C GLY A 108 5.12 -9.14 -1.69
N LEU A 109 4.39 -9.97 -2.44
CA LEU A 109 4.50 -11.42 -2.34
C LEU A 109 5.88 -11.91 -2.76
N GLY A 110 6.47 -11.33 -3.82
CA GLY A 110 7.83 -11.63 -4.25
C GLY A 110 8.88 -11.31 -3.17
N ILE A 111 8.79 -10.14 -2.53
CA ILE A 111 9.64 -9.74 -1.39
C ILE A 111 9.51 -10.77 -0.26
N THR A 112 8.29 -11.19 0.04
CA THR A 112 8.02 -12.18 1.09
C THR A 112 8.58 -13.57 0.73
N ALA A 113 8.45 -13.96 -0.54
CA ALA A 113 8.90 -15.26 -1.03
C ALA A 113 10.42 -15.39 -1.05
N LEU A 114 11.14 -14.34 -1.48
CA LEU A 114 12.60 -14.32 -1.55
C LEU A 114 13.28 -14.49 -0.18
N ARG A 115 12.61 -14.12 0.91
CA ARG A 115 13.13 -14.35 2.26
C ARG A 115 13.02 -15.81 2.70
N ARG A 116 11.97 -16.53 2.28
CA ARG A 116 11.79 -17.96 2.67
C ARG A 116 12.80 -18.90 2.04
N SER A 117 13.51 -18.46 1.00
CA SER A 117 14.55 -19.22 0.31
C SER A 117 15.97 -19.05 0.88
N HIS A 118 16.15 -18.18 1.88
CA HIS A 118 17.42 -17.95 2.58
C HIS A 118 17.31 -18.39 4.05
#